data_AF-A0A1Y1NF11-F1
#
_entry.id   AF-A0A1Y1NF11-F1
#
_cell.length_a   1.000
_cell.length_b   1.000
_cell.length_c   1.000
_cell.angle_alpha   90.00
_cell.angle_beta   90.00
_cell.angle_gamma   90.00
#
_symmetry.space_group_name_H-M   'P 1'
#
loop_
_entity.id
_entity.type
_entity.pdbx_description
1 polymer ?
#
loop_
_entity_poly.entity_id
_entity_poly.type
_entity_poly.pdbx_seq_one_letter_code
_entity_poly.pdbx_strand_id
1 'polypeptide(L)'
;AQPITTVNRDVLSLEEMLAEGTSTKDNGSSSSSSTPQFNKMQMKILQETMYHSAENNHLDITVEIRTLGVTWSLHCWMHSLGAAHEARLDCVIDQLLQDFLQVCPDDYSSQFVQECLPLLFN
;
A
#
# COMPACT_ATOMS: atom_id res chain seq x y z
N ALA A 1 12.48 28.29 -26.46
CA ALA A 1 11.82 28.47 -25.15
C ALA A 1 10.66 27.48 -25.08
N GLN A 2 10.67 26.58 -24.10
CA GLN A 2 9.56 25.65 -23.85
C GLN A 2 8.58 26.29 -22.86
N PRO A 3 7.24 26.18 -23.04
CA PRO A 3 6.31 26.47 -21.97
C PRO A 3 5.95 25.20 -21.20
N ILE A 4 6.13 25.29 -19.90
CA ILE A 4 5.68 24.38 -18.84
C ILE A 4 4.19 24.65 -18.57
N THR A 5 3.50 23.64 -18.03
CA THR A 5 2.16 23.62 -17.40
C THR A 5 0.98 23.28 -18.31
N THR A 6 0.40 22.09 -18.09
CA THR A 6 -0.99 21.94 -17.64
C THR A 6 -1.16 20.50 -17.12
N VAL A 7 -1.06 20.35 -15.80
CA VAL A 7 -1.71 19.26 -15.08
C VAL A 7 -3.21 19.50 -15.24
N ASN A 8 -3.83 18.82 -16.20
CA ASN A 8 -5.28 18.68 -16.28
C ASN A 8 -5.57 17.40 -15.49
N ARG A 9 -5.59 17.48 -14.14
CA ARG A 9 -6.83 17.50 -13.36
C ARG A 9 -7.84 16.54 -13.96
N ASP A 10 -7.78 15.30 -13.49
CA ASP A 10 -8.87 14.33 -13.52
C ASP A 10 -10.18 15.05 -13.23
N VAL A 11 -10.93 15.36 -14.29
CA VAL A 11 -12.27 15.93 -14.18
C VAL A 11 -13.16 14.74 -13.86
N LEU A 12 -13.40 14.52 -12.57
CA LEU A 12 -14.32 13.51 -12.07
C LEU A 12 -15.70 13.72 -12.72
N SER A 13 -16.35 12.63 -13.13
CA SER A 13 -17.67 12.71 -13.76
C SER A 13 -18.72 13.11 -12.72
N LEU A 14 -19.79 13.77 -13.17
CA LEU A 14 -20.83 14.31 -12.29
C LEU A 14 -21.49 13.20 -11.44
N GLU A 15 -21.54 12.00 -11.99
CA GLU A 15 -22.00 10.77 -11.34
C GLU A 15 -21.14 10.36 -10.14
N GLU A 16 -19.83 10.66 -10.17
CA GLU A 16 -18.90 10.36 -9.07
C GLU A 16 -19.07 11.34 -7.90
N MET A 17 -19.28 12.63 -8.18
CA MET A 17 -19.56 13.62 -7.13
C MET A 17 -20.88 13.35 -6.39
N LEU A 18 -21.89 12.80 -7.08
CA LEU A 18 -23.19 12.51 -6.49
C LEU A 18 -23.18 11.27 -5.58
N ALA A 19 -22.20 10.38 -5.75
CA ALA A 19 -22.04 9.18 -4.92
C ALA A 19 -21.42 9.46 -3.53
N GLU A 20 -20.82 10.64 -3.33
CA GLU A 20 -20.14 11.01 -2.08
C GLU A 20 -21.12 11.44 -0.94
N GLY A 21 -22.41 11.60 -1.23
CA GLY A 21 -23.37 12.25 -0.32
C GLY A 21 -24.38 11.36 0.42
N THR A 22 -24.42 10.03 0.25
CA THR A 22 -25.46 9.19 0.89
C THR A 22 -24.89 7.98 1.64
N SER A 23 -24.25 8.22 2.77
CA SER A 23 -24.14 7.20 3.83
C SER A 23 -24.69 7.78 5.12
N THR A 24 -25.97 8.16 5.07
CA THR A 24 -26.73 8.49 6.26
C THR A 24 -26.96 7.19 7.03
N LYS A 25 -26.33 7.13 8.19
CA LYS A 25 -26.51 6.16 9.28
C LYS A 25 -27.95 5.65 9.35
N ASP A 26 -28.12 4.35 9.26
CA ASP A 26 -29.16 3.69 10.04
C ASP A 26 -28.81 2.24 10.36
N ASN A 27 -29.14 1.90 11.62
CA ASN A 27 -29.30 0.55 12.14
C ASN A 27 -28.07 -0.22 12.65
N GLY A 28 -27.74 0.01 13.92
CA GLY A 28 -27.77 -1.04 14.95
C GLY A 28 -26.85 -2.26 14.82
N SER A 29 -25.97 -2.37 15.81
CA SER A 29 -25.40 -3.62 16.36
C SER A 29 -24.12 -4.15 15.73
N SER A 30 -23.16 -4.45 16.62
CA SER A 30 -22.04 -5.40 16.50
C SER A 30 -20.68 -4.81 16.13
N SER A 31 -19.79 -4.89 17.11
CA SER A 31 -18.35 -4.72 17.06
C SER A 31 -17.67 -5.58 16.00
N SER A 32 -16.94 -4.95 15.06
CA SER A 32 -15.75 -5.53 14.44
C SER A 32 -15.06 -4.43 13.63
N SER A 33 -13.78 -4.14 13.96
CA SER A 33 -12.78 -3.44 13.14
C SER A 33 -13.26 -3.06 11.73
N SER A 34 -13.82 -1.86 11.60
CA SER A 34 -14.31 -1.35 10.33
C SER A 34 -13.12 -0.93 9.48
N THR A 35 -12.54 -1.85 8.72
CA THR A 35 -11.63 -1.50 7.64
C THR A 35 -12.34 -0.50 6.73
N PRO A 36 -11.78 0.69 6.47
CA PRO A 36 -12.42 1.68 5.62
C PRO A 36 -12.73 1.07 4.25
N GLN A 37 -14.00 1.19 3.82
CA GLN A 37 -14.42 0.71 2.50
C GLN A 37 -14.09 1.78 1.47
N PHE A 38 -13.02 1.53 0.70
CA PHE A 38 -12.61 2.41 -0.38
C PHE A 38 -13.21 1.97 -1.72
N ASN A 39 -13.49 2.93 -2.59
CA ASN A 39 -13.89 2.64 -3.96
C ASN A 39 -12.68 2.12 -4.78
N LYS A 40 -12.93 1.56 -5.97
CA LYS A 40 -11.88 1.01 -6.85
C LYS A 40 -10.85 2.06 -7.31
N MET A 41 -11.25 3.32 -7.45
CA MET A 41 -10.35 4.41 -7.84
C MET A 41 -9.42 4.78 -6.67
N GLN A 42 -9.97 4.96 -5.47
CA GLN A 42 -9.23 5.20 -4.23
C GLN A 42 -8.24 4.07 -3.96
N MET A 43 -8.62 2.81 -4.21
CA MET A 43 -7.70 1.68 -4.08
C MET A 43 -6.53 1.78 -5.05
N LYS A 44 -6.74 2.17 -6.31
CA LYS A 44 -5.63 2.39 -7.25
C LYS A 44 -4.70 3.52 -6.80
N ILE A 45 -5.26 4.64 -6.34
CA ILE A 45 -4.48 5.78 -5.85
C ILE A 45 -3.66 5.37 -4.63
N LEU A 46 -4.25 4.63 -3.70
CA LEU A 46 -3.55 4.14 -2.52
C LEU A 46 -2.44 3.14 -2.89
N GLN A 47 -2.66 2.32 -3.90
CA GLN A 47 -1.65 1.40 -4.44
C GLN A 47 -0.47 2.15 -5.07
N GLU A 48 -0.75 3.21 -5.84
CA GLU A 48 0.28 4.10 -6.39
C GLU A 48 1.04 4.85 -5.28
N THR A 49 0.31 5.32 -4.26
CA THR A 49 0.90 6.01 -3.10
C THR A 49 1.80 5.06 -2.31
N MET A 50 1.39 3.79 -2.13
CA MET A 50 2.21 2.74 -1.53
C MET A 50 3.48 2.50 -2.35
N TYR A 51 3.37 2.45 -3.68
CA TYR A 51 4.52 2.28 -4.56
C TYR A 51 5.54 3.41 -4.41
N HIS A 52 5.08 4.66 -4.50
CA HIS A 52 5.97 5.81 -4.35
C HIS A 52 6.58 5.94 -2.96
N SER A 53 5.81 5.66 -1.89
CA SER A 53 6.34 5.70 -0.53
C SER A 53 7.41 4.63 -0.29
N ALA A 54 7.22 3.43 -0.81
CA ALA A 54 8.22 2.36 -0.75
C ALA A 54 9.51 2.73 -1.52
N GLU A 55 9.40 3.30 -2.73
CA GLU A 55 10.58 3.71 -3.52
C GLU A 55 11.40 4.82 -2.87
N ASN A 56 10.77 5.67 -2.05
CA ASN A 56 11.43 6.75 -1.32
C ASN A 56 11.85 6.36 0.11
N ASN A 57 11.74 5.08 0.48
CA ASN A 57 12.03 4.56 1.83
C ASN A 57 11.20 5.20 2.95
N HIS A 58 9.99 5.68 2.65
CA HIS A 58 9.02 6.17 3.64
C HIS A 58 8.23 4.98 4.23
N LEU A 59 8.91 4.18 5.05
CA LEU A 59 8.40 2.92 5.59
C LEU A 59 7.14 3.11 6.47
N ASP A 60 7.12 4.16 7.28
CA ASP A 60 5.99 4.51 8.15
C ASP A 60 4.70 4.73 7.34
N ILE A 61 4.78 5.54 6.28
CA ILE A 61 3.67 5.79 5.36
C ILE A 61 3.26 4.50 4.64
N THR A 62 4.24 3.73 4.18
CA THR A 62 4.00 2.47 3.45
C THR A 62 3.23 1.46 4.30
N VAL A 63 3.65 1.28 5.55
CA VAL A 63 2.98 0.40 6.52
C VAL A 63 1.60 0.95 6.90
N GLU A 64 1.43 2.26 7.05
CA GLU A 64 0.11 2.87 7.29
C GLU A 64 -0.87 2.55 6.15
N ILE A 65 -0.46 2.73 4.89
CA ILE A 65 -1.29 2.41 3.72
C ILE A 65 -1.66 0.92 3.70
N ARG A 66 -0.75 0.03 4.13
CA ARG A 66 -1.03 -1.40 4.28
C ARG A 66 -2.16 -1.66 5.30
N THR A 67 -2.18 -0.94 6.42
CA THR A 67 -3.26 -1.07 7.42
C THR A 67 -4.63 -0.65 6.89
N LEU A 68 -4.67 0.18 5.84
CA LEU A 68 -5.90 0.57 5.14
C LEU A 68 -6.46 -0.54 4.23
N GLY A 69 -5.79 -1.70 4.14
CA GLY A 69 -6.26 -2.86 3.39
C GLY A 69 -5.72 -2.96 1.97
N VAL A 70 -4.75 -2.12 1.60
CA VAL A 70 -4.04 -2.25 0.31
C VAL A 70 -3.18 -3.51 0.33
N THR A 71 -3.29 -4.33 -0.71
CA THR A 71 -2.45 -5.52 -0.88
C THR A 71 -1.04 -5.12 -1.27
N TRP A 72 -0.06 -5.80 -0.68
CA TRP A 72 1.32 -5.66 -1.09
C TRP A 72 1.52 -6.06 -2.56
N SER A 73 2.34 -5.30 -3.27
CA SER A 73 3.10 -5.83 -4.40
C SER A 73 4.42 -6.40 -3.88
N LEU A 74 5.01 -7.35 -4.60
CA LEU A 74 6.34 -7.86 -4.26
C LEU A 74 7.36 -6.72 -4.15
N HIS A 75 7.33 -5.78 -5.09
CA HIS A 75 8.22 -4.59 -5.10
C HIS A 75 8.12 -3.78 -3.80
N CYS A 76 6.91 -3.35 -3.42
CA CYS A 76 6.71 -2.55 -2.22
C CYS A 76 7.12 -3.30 -0.95
N TRP A 77 6.83 -4.61 -0.90
CA TRP A 77 7.21 -5.45 0.22
C TRP A 77 8.73 -5.60 0.36
N MET A 78 9.44 -5.84 -0.75
CA MET A 78 10.91 -5.95 -0.75
C MET A 78 11.58 -4.64 -0.30
N HIS A 79 11.15 -3.51 -0.84
CA HIS A 79 11.64 -2.18 -0.45
C HIS A 79 11.35 -1.89 1.02
N SER A 80 10.15 -2.22 1.50
CA SER A 80 9.78 -2.04 2.92
C SER A 80 10.63 -2.90 3.84
N LEU A 81 10.90 -4.15 3.45
CA LEU A 81 11.76 -5.06 4.21
C LEU A 81 13.20 -4.54 4.29
N GLY A 82 13.75 -4.06 3.17
CA GLY A 82 15.06 -3.42 3.13
C GLY A 82 15.13 -2.19 4.04
N ALA A 83 14.15 -1.29 3.93
CA ALA A 83 14.10 -0.10 4.77
C ALA A 83 13.96 -0.44 6.28
N ALA A 84 13.14 -1.44 6.62
CA ALA A 84 12.96 -1.90 7.99
C ALA A 84 14.24 -2.53 8.57
N HIS A 85 14.95 -3.32 7.76
CA HIS A 85 16.23 -3.90 8.11
C HIS A 85 17.27 -2.81 8.39
N GLU A 86 17.43 -1.82 7.50
CA GLU A 86 18.37 -0.72 7.70
C GLU A 86 18.04 0.12 8.94
N ALA A 87 16.75 0.32 9.22
CA ALA A 87 16.28 0.99 10.42
C ALA A 87 16.29 0.12 11.70
N ARG A 88 16.65 -1.16 11.60
CA ARG A 88 16.65 -2.16 12.69
C ARG A 88 15.32 -2.23 13.43
N LEU A 89 14.23 -2.22 12.67
CA LEU A 89 12.85 -2.28 13.18
C LEU A 89 12.35 -3.73 13.20
N ASP A 90 12.86 -4.52 14.14
CA ASP A 90 12.60 -5.98 14.21
C ASP A 90 11.10 -6.33 14.22
N CYS A 91 10.29 -5.56 14.97
CA CYS A 91 8.84 -5.76 15.01
C CYS A 91 8.17 -5.60 13.62
N VAL A 92 8.66 -4.67 12.81
CA VAL A 92 8.14 -4.42 11.46
C VAL A 92 8.62 -5.50 10.50
N ILE A 93 9.87 -5.95 10.65
CA ILE A 93 10.44 -7.08 9.89
C ILE A 93 9.60 -8.33 10.13
N ASP A 94 9.32 -8.67 11.40
CA ASP A 94 8.48 -9.82 11.76
C ASP A 94 7.09 -9.72 11.13
N GLN A 95 6.48 -8.54 11.16
CA GLN A 95 5.18 -8.31 10.55
C GLN A 95 5.22 -8.50 9.02
N LEU A 96 6.24 -7.96 8.35
CA LEU A 96 6.41 -8.10 6.90
C LEU A 96 6.63 -9.57 6.52
N LEU A 97 7.40 -10.31 7.32
CA LEU A 97 7.63 -11.74 7.13
C LEU A 97 6.34 -12.56 7.29
N GLN A 98 5.48 -12.22 8.23
CA GLN A 98 4.16 -12.87 8.37
C GLN A 98 3.25 -12.60 7.17
N ASP A 99 3.32 -11.39 6.62
CA ASP A 99 2.57 -11.00 5.42
C ASP A 99 3.07 -11.69 4.14
N PHE A 100 4.25 -12.30 4.15
CA PHE A 100 4.91 -12.86 2.96
C PHE A 100 4.02 -13.83 2.16
N LEU A 101 3.29 -14.71 2.84
CA LEU A 101 2.39 -15.67 2.16
C LEU A 101 1.23 -14.98 1.42
N GLN A 102 0.86 -13.75 1.79
CA GLN A 102 -0.13 -12.95 1.07
C GLN A 102 0.47 -12.22 -0.15
N VAL A 103 1.79 -11.97 -0.12
CA VAL A 103 2.52 -11.26 -1.18
C VAL A 103 3.11 -12.22 -2.20
N CYS A 104 3.23 -13.50 -1.86
CA CYS A 104 3.91 -14.49 -2.69
C CYS A 104 3.00 -15.03 -3.80
N PRO A 105 3.20 -14.67 -5.08
CA PRO A 105 2.68 -15.46 -6.17
C PRO A 105 3.41 -16.82 -6.24
N ASP A 106 2.75 -17.84 -6.77
CA ASP A 106 3.35 -19.17 -6.99
C ASP A 106 4.65 -19.11 -7.85
N ASP A 107 4.79 -18.06 -8.66
CA ASP A 107 6.00 -17.72 -9.40
C ASP A 107 7.00 -16.95 -8.53
N TYR A 108 7.72 -17.67 -7.66
CA TYR A 108 8.89 -17.11 -6.98
C TYR A 108 9.91 -16.61 -8.01
N SER A 109 10.23 -15.31 -7.99
CA SER A 109 11.31 -14.76 -8.80
C SER A 109 12.67 -14.99 -8.12
N SER A 110 13.71 -15.24 -8.92
CA SER A 110 15.11 -15.30 -8.44
C SER A 110 15.53 -14.04 -7.66
N GLN A 111 14.83 -12.93 -7.86
CA GLN A 111 15.11 -11.64 -7.26
C GLN A 111 14.85 -11.65 -5.74
N PHE A 112 13.79 -12.32 -5.28
CA PHE A 112 13.51 -12.49 -3.85
C PHE A 112 14.67 -13.23 -3.15
N VAL A 113 15.11 -14.35 -3.72
CA VAL A 113 16.17 -15.18 -3.14
C VAL A 113 17.50 -14.42 -3.09
N GLN A 114 17.77 -13.59 -4.10
CA GLN A 114 19.03 -12.85 -4.19
C GLN A 114 19.05 -11.59 -3.32
N GLU A 115 17.94 -10.86 -3.23
CA GLU A 115 17.91 -9.55 -2.58
C GLU A 115 17.31 -9.60 -1.17
N CYS A 116 16.25 -10.38 -0.95
CA CYS A 116 15.58 -10.41 0.36
C CYS A 116 16.14 -11.46 1.31
N LEU A 117 16.48 -12.64 0.80
CA LEU A 117 16.96 -13.74 1.64
C LEU A 117 18.22 -13.35 2.45
N PRO A 118 19.21 -12.64 1.88
CA PRO A 118 20.34 -12.16 2.67
C PRO A 118 19.95 -11.19 3.79
N LEU A 119 18.94 -10.34 3.59
CA LEU A 119 18.49 -9.38 4.61
C LEU A 119 17.83 -10.07 5.82
N LEU A 120 17.40 -11.33 5.68
CA LEU A 120 16.75 -12.10 6.75
C LEU A 120 17.73 -12.91 7.61
N PHE A 121 18.90 -13.24 7.08
CA PHE A 121 19.84 -14.18 7.70
C PHE A 121 21.22 -13.55 8.00
N ASN A 122 21.38 -12.24 7.77
CA ASN A 122 22.61 -11.49 8.00
C ASN A 122 22.49 -10.60 9.24
#